data_AF-A0A3D1THK7-F1
#
_entry.id   AF-A0A3D1THK7-F1
#
_cell.length_a   1.000
_cell.length_b   1.000
_cell.length_c   1.000
_cell.angle_alpha   90.00
_cell.angle_beta   90.00
_cell.angle_gamma   90.00
#
_symmetry.space_group_name_H-M   'P 1'
#
loop_
_entity.id
_entity.type
_entity.pdbx_description
1 polymer ?
#
loop_
_entity_poly.entity_id
_entity_poly.type
_entity_poly.pdbx_seq_one_letter_code
_entity_poly.pdbx_strand_id
1 'polypeptide(L)' 'MESNQIQSMTQTFEGHAQQTENGVEYWLARDLQQLLGYAEWRNFNQTAISKAKTACEVSGHAVPDHFVDVN' A
#
# COMPACT_ATOMS: atom_id res chain seq x y z
N MET A 1 10.17 3.87 -19.30
CA MET A 1 8.80 3.57 -18.87
C MET A 1 7.88 4.47 -19.68
N GLU A 2 6.91 3.88 -20.38
CA GLU A 2 5.95 4.61 -21.23
C GLU A 2 5.04 5.48 -20.34
N SER A 3 4.93 6.79 -20.58
CA SER A 3 4.12 7.70 -19.76
C SER A 3 2.64 7.29 -19.65
N ASN A 4 2.11 6.64 -20.68
CA ASN A 4 0.75 6.09 -20.71
C ASN A 4 0.53 5.01 -19.64
N GLN A 5 1.53 4.17 -19.38
CA GLN A 5 1.42 3.11 -18.39
C GLN A 5 1.35 3.69 -16.98
N ILE A 6 2.15 4.72 -16.69
CA ILE A 6 2.13 5.41 -15.39
C ILE A 6 0.75 6.05 -15.17
N GLN A 7 0.21 6.75 -16.16
CA GLN A 7 -1.13 7.35 -16.06
C GLN A 7 -2.23 6.33 -15.81
N SER A 8 -2.23 5.22 -16.55
CA SER A 8 -3.21 4.14 -16.35
C SER A 8 -3.11 3.52 -14.95
N MET A 9 -1.89 3.27 -14.47
CA MET A 9 -1.67 2.78 -13.12
C MET A 9 -2.19 3.78 -12.09
N THR A 10 -1.82 5.07 -12.20
CA THR A 10 -2.31 6.11 -11.28
C THR A 10 -3.83 6.13 -11.23
N GLN A 11 -4.52 6.19 -12.39
CA GLN A 11 -5.98 6.17 -12.42
C GLN A 11 -6.57 4.93 -11.75
N THR A 12 -5.93 3.77 -11.93
CA THR A 12 -6.36 2.52 -11.29
C THR A 12 -6.20 2.60 -9.77
N PHE A 13 -5.07 3.10 -9.26
CA PHE A 13 -4.86 3.28 -7.82
C PHE A 13 -5.84 4.28 -7.22
N GLU A 14 -6.00 5.46 -7.82
CA GLU A 14 -6.95 6.47 -7.35
C GLU A 14 -8.40 5.96 -7.39
N GLY A 15 -8.75 5.14 -8.39
CA GLY A 15 -10.08 4.53 -8.47
C GLY A 15 -10.41 3.53 -7.35
N HIS A 16 -9.39 3.01 -6.67
CA HIS A 16 -9.53 2.13 -5.50
C HIS A 16 -9.38 2.87 -4.16
N ALA A 17 -9.19 4.20 -4.19
CA ALA A 17 -9.20 5.01 -2.99
C ALA A 17 -10.60 4.97 -2.34
N GLN A 18 -10.63 4.75 -1.05
CA GLN A 18 -11.82 4.85 -0.22
C GLN A 18 -11.69 6.10 0.64
N GLN A 19 -12.83 6.66 1.06
CA GLN A 19 -12.85 7.82 1.93
C GLN A 19 -13.51 7.45 3.25
N THR A 20 -12.90 7.89 4.35
CA THR A 20 -13.55 7.87 5.66
C THR A 20 -14.70 8.88 5.67
N GLU A 21 -15.57 8.81 6.69
CA GLU A 21 -16.65 9.79 6.87
C GLU A 21 -16.15 11.24 6.98
N ASN A 22 -14.89 11.42 7.41
CA ASN A 22 -14.23 12.72 7.53
C ASN A 22 -13.48 13.15 6.25
N GLY A 23 -13.61 12.40 5.15
CA GLY A 23 -12.97 12.71 3.86
C GLY A 23 -11.50 12.33 3.75
N VAL A 24 -10.95 11.57 4.71
CA VAL A 24 -9.56 11.07 4.62
C VAL A 24 -9.52 9.87 3.68
N GLU A 25 -8.66 9.94 2.67
CA GLU A 25 -8.45 8.87 1.70
C GLU A 25 -7.57 7.75 2.27
N TYR A 26 -7.97 6.52 1.99
CA TYR A 26 -7.24 5.31 2.36
C TYR A 26 -7.42 4.22 1.32
N TRP A 27 -6.50 3.27 1.30
CA TRP A 27 -6.55 2.10 0.43
C TRP A 27 -6.55 0.84 1.28
N LEU A 28 -7.31 -0.17 0.83
CA LEU A 28 -7.26 -1.49 1.43
C LEU A 28 -6.02 -2.23 0.95
N ALA A 29 -5.26 -2.80 1.89
CA ALA A 29 -4.05 -3.54 1.55
C ALA A 29 -4.31 -4.75 0.62
N ARG A 30 -5.50 -5.36 0.69
CA ARG A 30 -5.91 -6.45 -0.22
C ARG A 30 -6.13 -5.96 -1.65
N ASP A 31 -6.61 -4.74 -1.84
CA ASP A 31 -6.75 -4.15 -3.17
C ASP A 31 -5.37 -3.82 -3.72
N LEU A 32 -4.52 -3.18 -2.91
CA LEU A 32 -3.14 -2.85 -3.28
C LEU A 32 -2.33 -4.09 -3.67
N GLN A 33 -2.53 -5.22 -2.99
CA GLN A 33 -1.91 -6.49 -3.36
C GLN A 33 -2.20 -6.83 -4.84
N GLN A 34 -3.48 -6.79 -5.23
CA GLN A 34 -3.91 -7.14 -6.59
C GLN A 34 -3.41 -6.12 -7.62
N LEU A 35 -3.51 -4.82 -7.30
CA LEU A 35 -3.06 -3.73 -8.17
C LEU A 35 -1.56 -3.77 -8.45
N LEU A 36 -0.77 -4.22 -7.46
CA LEU A 36 0.68 -4.40 -7.59
C LEU A 36 1.07 -5.77 -8.18
N GLY A 37 0.10 -6.60 -8.55
CA GLY A 37 0.33 -7.87 -9.24
C GLY A 37 0.78 -9.02 -8.33
N TYR A 38 0.54 -8.94 -7.02
CA TYR A 38 0.86 -10.02 -6.10
C TYR A 38 -0.28 -11.05 -6.06
N ALA A 39 -0.02 -12.26 -6.56
CA ALA A 39 -0.99 -13.36 -6.47
C ALA A 39 -1.27 -13.78 -5.02
N GLU A 40 -0.22 -13.89 -4.21
CA GLU A 40 -0.29 -14.40 -2.84
C GLU A 40 -0.08 -13.30 -1.79
N TRP A 41 -1.00 -13.21 -0.82
CA TRP A 41 -0.90 -12.23 0.28
C TRP A 41 0.40 -12.41 1.08
N ARG A 42 0.84 -13.66 1.30
CA ARG A 42 2.09 -13.95 2.01
C ARG A 42 3.28 -13.27 1.35
N ASN A 43 3.35 -13.27 0.01
CA ASN A 43 4.44 -12.65 -0.71
C ASN A 43 4.37 -11.13 -0.57
N PHE A 44 3.20 -10.53 -0.76
CA PHE A 44 3.00 -9.09 -0.57
C PHE A 44 3.39 -8.62 0.83
N ASN A 45 2.99 -9.38 1.86
CA ASN A 45 3.34 -9.09 3.25
C ASN A 45 4.85 -9.20 3.50
N GLN A 46 5.51 -10.24 2.98
CA GLN A 46 6.95 -10.45 3.18
C GLN A 46 7.82 -9.49 2.36
N THR A 47 7.34 -8.97 1.23
CA THR A 47 8.11 -8.09 0.36
C THR A 47 7.72 -6.63 0.53
N ALA A 48 6.53 -6.24 0.07
CA ALA A 48 6.11 -4.85 -0.02
C ALA A 48 5.88 -4.25 1.38
N ILE A 49 5.13 -4.94 2.24
CA ILE A 49 4.86 -4.47 3.60
C ILE A 49 6.14 -4.45 4.43
N SER A 50 6.97 -5.50 4.35
CA SER A 50 8.27 -5.53 5.05
C SER A 50 9.17 -4.36 4.64
N LYS A 51 9.29 -4.05 3.34
CA LYS A 51 10.04 -2.89 2.85
C LYS A 51 9.44 -1.56 3.33
N ALA A 52 8.12 -1.46 3.41
CA ALA A 52 7.44 -0.28 3.94
C ALA A 52 7.76 -0.07 5.44
N LYS A 53 7.79 -1.15 6.23
CA LYS A 53 8.23 -1.11 7.64
C LYS A 53 9.68 -0.64 7.77
N THR A 54 10.59 -1.17 6.94
CA THR A 54 11.99 -0.71 6.93
C THR A 54 12.10 0.76 6.54
N ALA A 55 11.37 1.23 5.53
CA ALA A 55 11.37 2.64 5.15
C ALA A 55 10.85 3.54 6.28
N CYS A 56 9.79 3.13 6.97
CA CYS A 56 9.24 3.82 8.15
C CYS A 56 10.30 3.98 9.25
N GLU A 57 11.01 2.90 9.58
CA GLU A 57 12.10 2.92 10.56
C GLU A 57 13.25 3.84 10.12
N VAL A 58 13.68 3.75 8.86
CA VAL A 58 14.75 4.59 8.30
C VAL A 58 14.35 6.07 8.27
N SER A 59 13.06 6.39 8.13
CA SER A 59 12.52 7.74 8.25
C SER A 59 12.42 8.25 9.69
N GLY A 60 12.84 7.47 10.69
CA GLY A 60 12.85 7.86 12.10
C GLY A 60 11.53 7.63 12.84
N HIS A 61 10.61 6.86 12.26
CA HIS A 61 9.32 6.53 12.87
C HIS A 61 9.31 5.12 13.46
N ALA A 62 8.70 4.96 14.65
CA ALA A 62 8.58 3.67 15.28
C ALA A 62 7.55 2.81 14.54
N VAL A 63 7.99 1.67 14.00
CA VAL A 63 7.14 0.76 13.21
C VAL A 63 5.82 0.38 13.90
N PRO A 64 5.76 0.08 15.23
CA PRO A 64 4.52 -0.30 15.90
C PRO A 64 3.43 0.78 15.90
N ASP A 65 3.80 2.06 15.78
CA ASP A 65 2.85 3.18 15.77
C ASP A 65 2.11 3.30 14.42
N HIS A 66 2.68 2.73 13.36
CA HIS A 66 2.18 2.83 11.99
C HIS A 66 1.72 1.48 11.41
N PHE A 67 2.27 0.37 11.91
CA PHE A 67 1.96 -0.98 11.45
C PHE A 67 1.53 -1.84 12.64
N VAL A 68 0.21 -1.95 12.82
CA VAL A 68 -0.39 -2.83 13.82
C VAL A 68 -0.12 -4.29 13.42
N ASP A 69 0.37 -5.10 14.37
CA ASP A 69 0.54 -6.53 14.16
C ASP A 69 -0.78 -7.29 14.33
N VAL A 70 -0.80 -8.58 14.01
CA VAL A 70 -2.01 -9.41 14.16
C VAL A 70 -2.35 -9.54 15.65
N ASN A 71 -3.54 -9.06 16.05
CA ASN A 71 -4.11 -9.30 17.39
C ASN A 71 -4.69 -10.71 17.52
#